data_AF-A0A1G6MEI9-F1
#
_entry.id   AF-A0A1G6MEI9-F1
#
_cell.length_a   1.000
_cell.length_b   1.000
_cell.length_c   1.000
_cell.angle_alpha   90.00
_cell.angle_beta   90.00
_cell.angle_gamma   90.00
#
_symmetry.space_group_name_H-M   'P 1'
#
loop_
_entity.id
_entity.type
_entity.pdbx_description
1 polymer ?
#
loop_
_entity_poly.entity_id
_entity_poly.type
_entity_poly.pdbx_seq_one_letter_code
_entity_poly.pdbx_strand_id
1 'polypeptide(L)'
;MIDDGFRGLVQGFPVWQQNEAPDHVPRGDPLSAALGWLADNAEFFDPPCWERHLPKRPFPSAPLLELLQLCHVLARRQDGVGREVTERAVRITQRVLERPSFAAGLYRADGMFTYHVWFLALAERLGVPVPPLRRAAQGLLDAGARPTASGVGALELRHAADLGGFAAAHLPDRAWLARHWLDGQHLDAFRLNDVECYGITHAAFYATGFGAAPCPVDLTVLNGPVELLAGAYLAAGNLDLGAELVATSLLAGGTTAFTRAAWRRIRGAQHEDGAVPGPLYRAADAARTTGDTTRAYRFGTCYHTTIAFALTAALFHETEVPETALGNVAGAAEAETPDITRFAVTALSSGAGWWSPPPRAGEAVRQASPPPGLPLPGNPAALREIAVRAGAADGTARQTWSAVVDQGIVIAVRRGDLDLLACFLVAAAELDLLAHSVPAAAVAYLAAQQQPDGGFGVPAADVDPLAHEPVRTRLTATCLDAFAAVLSAARRHVTE
;
A
#
# COMPACT_ATOMS: atom_id res chain seq x y z
N MET A 1 -33.13 -3.62 -9.21
CA MET A 1 -32.08 -4.53 -9.70
C MET A 1 -30.90 -3.68 -10.09
N ILE A 2 -29.69 -4.05 -9.65
CA ILE A 2 -28.46 -3.36 -10.05
C ILE A 2 -28.04 -3.90 -11.40
N ASP A 3 -27.72 -3.00 -12.33
CA ASP A 3 -27.26 -3.30 -13.68
C ASP A 3 -25.95 -4.13 -13.64
N ASP A 4 -25.81 -5.12 -14.51
CA ASP A 4 -24.57 -5.91 -14.65
C ASP A 4 -23.36 -5.01 -14.95
N GLY A 5 -23.57 -3.85 -15.58
CA GLY A 5 -22.54 -2.83 -15.77
C GLY A 5 -21.94 -2.30 -14.47
N PHE A 6 -22.71 -2.24 -13.38
CA PHE A 6 -22.22 -1.80 -12.08
C PHE A 6 -21.29 -2.83 -11.41
N ARG A 7 -21.61 -4.12 -11.53
CA ARG A 7 -20.79 -5.19 -10.94
C ARG A 7 -19.40 -5.22 -11.57
N GLY A 8 -19.29 -4.88 -12.86
CA GLY A 8 -18.01 -4.72 -13.55
C GLY A 8 -17.15 -3.53 -13.05
N LEU A 9 -17.73 -2.53 -12.38
CA LEU A 9 -16.96 -1.40 -11.83
C LEU A 9 -16.29 -1.73 -10.49
N VAL A 10 -16.85 -2.69 -9.76
CA VAL A 10 -16.35 -3.16 -8.46
C VAL A 10 -15.57 -4.48 -8.58
N GLN A 11 -15.39 -4.99 -9.80
CA GLN A 11 -14.58 -6.16 -10.11
C GLN A 11 -13.56 -5.82 -11.20
N GLY A 12 -12.30 -6.11 -10.96
CA GLY A 12 -11.27 -5.94 -11.98
C GLY A 12 -9.89 -5.87 -11.38
N PHE A 13 -8.89 -6.02 -12.24
CA PHE A 13 -7.53 -5.65 -11.88
C PHE A 13 -7.48 -4.14 -11.69
N PRO A 14 -6.86 -3.65 -10.60
CA PRO A 14 -6.73 -2.22 -10.39
C PRO A 14 -6.03 -1.58 -11.58
N VAL A 15 -6.71 -0.63 -12.22
CA VAL A 15 -6.02 0.30 -13.12
C VAL A 15 -5.42 1.37 -12.22
N TRP A 16 -4.10 1.53 -12.23
CA TRP A 16 -3.45 2.57 -11.45
C TRP A 16 -3.77 3.94 -12.04
N GLN A 17 -4.79 4.61 -11.50
CA GLN A 17 -5.04 6.03 -11.78
C GLN A 17 -4.65 6.83 -10.55
N GLN A 18 -4.04 7.99 -10.77
CA GLN A 18 -3.84 8.94 -9.68
C GLN A 18 -5.21 9.48 -9.28
N ASN A 19 -5.62 9.16 -8.06
CA ASN A 19 -6.62 9.94 -7.38
C ASN A 19 -5.98 11.31 -7.13
N GLU A 20 -6.51 12.35 -7.76
CA GLU A 20 -6.18 13.73 -7.43
C GLU A 20 -6.39 13.89 -5.92
N ALA A 21 -5.35 14.31 -5.21
CA ALA A 21 -5.50 14.60 -3.80
C ALA A 21 -6.54 15.72 -3.69
N PRO A 22 -7.58 15.58 -2.85
CA PRO A 22 -8.50 16.67 -2.63
C PRO A 22 -7.74 17.93 -2.18
N ASP A 23 -8.10 19.09 -2.72
CA ASP A 23 -7.52 20.39 -2.30
C ASP A 23 -7.84 20.76 -0.84
N HIS A 24 -8.63 19.95 -0.13
CA HIS A 24 -8.97 20.17 1.26
C HIS A 24 -8.16 19.25 2.19
N VAL A 25 -7.58 19.85 3.23
CA VAL A 25 -7.08 19.08 4.38
C VAL A 25 -8.30 18.72 5.25
N PRO A 26 -8.58 17.43 5.52
CA PRO A 26 -9.67 17.03 6.41
C PRO A 26 -9.58 17.76 7.75
N ARG A 27 -10.67 18.38 8.19
CA ARG A 27 -10.76 19.01 9.50
C ARG A 27 -11.16 17.96 10.53
N GLY A 28 -10.37 17.80 11.58
CA GLY A 28 -10.66 16.90 12.69
C GLY A 28 -9.66 15.74 12.81
N ASP A 29 -9.97 14.80 13.70
CA ASP A 29 -9.19 13.59 13.88
C ASP A 29 -9.46 12.61 12.71
N PRO A 30 -8.43 12.29 11.89
CA PRO A 30 -8.60 11.42 10.73
C PRO A 30 -9.10 10.02 11.09
N LEU A 31 -8.68 9.48 12.24
CA LEU A 31 -9.14 8.17 12.70
C LEU A 31 -10.64 8.20 12.98
N SER A 32 -11.10 9.18 13.77
CA SER A 32 -12.53 9.36 14.06
C SER A 32 -13.38 9.51 12.80
N ALA A 33 -12.91 10.26 11.79
CA ALA A 33 -13.62 10.42 10.52
C ALA A 33 -13.77 9.08 9.76
N ALA A 34 -12.69 8.30 9.66
CA ALA A 34 -12.73 6.98 9.02
C ALA A 34 -13.68 6.02 9.75
N LEU A 35 -13.64 6.01 11.09
CA LEU A 35 -14.51 5.17 11.90
C LEU A 35 -15.98 5.59 11.81
N GLY A 36 -16.26 6.89 11.71
CA GLY A 36 -17.60 7.42 11.43
C GLY A 36 -18.13 6.91 10.10
N TRP A 37 -17.34 6.99 9.04
CA TRP A 37 -17.72 6.46 7.72
C TRP A 37 -18.00 4.95 7.75
N LEU A 38 -17.16 4.17 8.44
CA LEU A 38 -17.35 2.73 8.60
C LEU A 38 -18.62 2.41 9.39
N ALA A 39 -18.91 3.16 10.45
CA ALA A 39 -20.14 3.03 11.22
C ALA A 39 -21.37 3.33 10.34
N ASP A 40 -21.35 4.44 9.61
CA ASP A 40 -22.45 4.87 8.73
C ASP A 40 -22.73 3.87 7.60
N ASN A 41 -21.72 3.10 7.18
CA ASN A 41 -21.85 2.07 6.16
C ASN A 41 -21.88 0.63 6.71
N ALA A 42 -22.06 0.47 8.03
CA ALA A 42 -21.97 -0.83 8.70
C ALA A 42 -22.86 -1.92 8.07
N GLU A 43 -24.06 -1.58 7.58
CA GLU A 43 -24.97 -2.57 7.00
C GLU A 43 -24.42 -3.28 5.76
N PHE A 44 -23.48 -2.69 5.01
CA PHE A 44 -22.85 -3.37 3.88
C PHE A 44 -21.87 -4.48 4.30
N PHE A 45 -21.46 -4.53 5.56
CA PHE A 45 -20.70 -5.65 6.11
C PHE A 45 -21.57 -6.88 6.37
N ASP A 46 -22.90 -6.77 6.34
CA ASP A 46 -23.81 -7.91 6.45
C ASP A 46 -23.88 -8.66 5.10
N PRO A 47 -23.53 -9.96 5.03
CA PRO A 47 -23.50 -10.70 3.76
C PRO A 47 -24.70 -10.57 2.81
N PRO A 48 -25.98 -10.58 3.26
CA PRO A 48 -27.13 -10.44 2.37
C PRO A 48 -27.29 -9.02 1.83
N CYS A 49 -26.82 -8.01 2.57
CA CYS A 49 -26.73 -6.64 2.07
C CYS A 49 -25.62 -6.55 1.02
N TRP A 50 -24.43 -7.06 1.36
CA TRP A 50 -23.31 -7.15 0.43
C TRP A 50 -23.73 -7.84 -0.88
N GLU A 51 -24.25 -9.07 -0.85
CA GLU A 51 -24.58 -9.84 -2.06
C GLU A 51 -25.72 -9.25 -2.89
N ARG A 52 -26.58 -8.42 -2.29
CA ARG A 52 -27.60 -7.66 -3.02
C ARG A 52 -26.96 -6.57 -3.89
N HIS A 53 -25.89 -5.96 -3.39
CA HIS A 53 -25.31 -4.76 -3.98
C HIS A 53 -23.96 -4.98 -4.70
N LEU A 54 -23.20 -5.98 -4.28
CA LEU A 54 -21.80 -6.19 -4.60
C LEU A 54 -21.54 -7.67 -4.98
N PRO A 55 -20.40 -7.96 -5.62
CA PRO A 55 -20.10 -9.31 -6.09
C PRO A 55 -19.91 -10.31 -4.95
N LYS A 56 -20.33 -11.56 -5.17
CA LYS A 56 -20.14 -12.63 -4.18
C LYS A 56 -18.67 -12.88 -3.90
N ARG A 57 -18.35 -13.17 -2.64
CA ARG A 57 -17.01 -13.53 -2.18
C ARG A 57 -16.92 -15.02 -1.83
N PRO A 58 -15.74 -15.65 -1.92
CA PRO A 58 -15.53 -17.04 -1.48
C PRO A 58 -15.93 -17.25 -0.01
N PHE A 59 -15.61 -16.27 0.85
CA PHE A 59 -16.12 -16.17 2.21
C PHE A 59 -17.04 -14.94 2.32
N PRO A 60 -18.38 -15.12 2.37
CA PRO A 60 -19.33 -14.01 2.37
C PRO A 60 -19.11 -12.98 3.50
N SER A 61 -18.58 -13.44 4.64
CA SER A 61 -18.32 -12.61 5.82
C SER A 61 -16.91 -11.97 5.84
N ALA A 62 -16.14 -12.03 4.74
CA ALA A 62 -14.78 -11.47 4.71
C ALA A 62 -14.71 -9.97 5.04
N PRO A 63 -15.56 -9.07 4.48
CA PRO A 63 -15.52 -7.66 4.86
C PRO A 63 -15.78 -7.46 6.35
N LEU A 64 -16.74 -8.20 6.92
CA LEU A 64 -17.04 -8.12 8.35
C LEU A 64 -15.87 -8.64 9.18
N LEU A 65 -15.19 -9.70 8.74
CA LEU A 65 -14.00 -10.21 9.40
C LEU A 65 -12.90 -9.15 9.45
N GLU A 66 -12.62 -8.47 8.34
CA GLU A 66 -11.66 -7.35 8.27
C GLU A 66 -12.04 -6.22 9.24
N LEU A 67 -13.34 -5.87 9.32
CA LEU A 67 -13.82 -4.87 10.28
C LEU A 67 -13.64 -5.33 11.74
N LEU A 68 -13.90 -6.60 12.04
CA LEU A 68 -13.72 -7.15 13.39
C LEU A 68 -12.25 -7.15 13.82
N GLN A 69 -11.30 -7.33 12.89
CA GLN A 69 -9.87 -7.20 13.17
C GLN A 69 -9.53 -5.77 13.62
N LEU A 70 -10.03 -4.76 12.90
CA LEU A 70 -9.90 -3.36 13.30
C LEU A 70 -10.54 -3.08 14.66
N CYS A 71 -11.78 -3.55 14.88
CA CYS A 71 -12.46 -3.41 16.18
C CYS A 71 -11.65 -4.03 17.32
N HIS A 72 -11.02 -5.18 17.11
CA HIS A 72 -10.16 -5.82 18.10
C HIS A 72 -8.92 -4.98 18.42
N VAL A 73 -8.29 -4.40 17.40
CA VAL A 73 -7.16 -3.46 17.57
C VAL A 73 -7.59 -2.25 18.40
N LEU A 74 -8.74 -1.64 18.08
CA LEU A 74 -9.28 -0.47 18.76
C LEU A 74 -9.72 -0.77 20.20
N ALA A 75 -10.22 -1.99 20.48
CA ALA A 75 -10.63 -2.39 21.83
C ALA A 75 -9.50 -2.38 22.87
N ARG A 76 -8.23 -2.34 22.42
CA ARG A 76 -7.06 -2.17 23.30
C ARG A 76 -6.92 -0.74 23.81
N ARG A 77 -7.54 0.23 23.13
CA ARG A 77 -7.51 1.64 23.49
C ARG A 77 -8.48 1.93 24.63
N GLN A 78 -8.10 2.81 25.54
CA GLN A 78 -8.91 3.19 26.71
C GLN A 78 -9.80 4.42 26.46
N ASP A 79 -9.65 5.09 25.31
CA ASP A 79 -10.34 6.34 24.96
C ASP A 79 -11.75 6.12 24.39
N GLY A 80 -12.16 4.86 24.16
CA GLY A 80 -13.46 4.52 23.60
C GLY A 80 -13.63 4.85 22.11
N VAL A 81 -12.56 5.27 21.43
CA VAL A 81 -12.57 5.51 19.98
C VAL A 81 -12.96 4.22 19.27
N GLY A 82 -13.92 4.30 18.34
CA GLY A 82 -14.44 3.15 17.61
C GLY A 82 -15.51 2.33 18.33
N ARG A 83 -16.05 2.80 19.46
CA ARG A 83 -17.15 2.12 20.15
C ARG A 83 -18.38 1.90 19.26
N GLU A 84 -18.83 2.93 18.54
CA GLU A 84 -20.03 2.83 17.71
C GLU A 84 -19.88 1.80 16.58
N VAL A 85 -18.78 1.86 15.82
CA VAL A 85 -18.52 0.89 14.75
C VAL A 85 -18.40 -0.53 15.30
N THR A 86 -17.80 -0.69 16.48
CA THR A 86 -17.70 -1.99 17.17
C THR A 86 -19.06 -2.53 17.57
N GLU A 87 -19.93 -1.72 18.18
CA GLU A 87 -21.29 -2.12 18.55
C GLU A 87 -22.13 -2.50 17.31
N ARG A 88 -21.96 -1.80 16.18
CA ARG A 88 -22.60 -2.18 14.91
C ARG A 88 -22.03 -3.51 14.37
N ALA A 89 -20.71 -3.67 14.33
CA ALA A 89 -20.07 -4.90 13.87
C ALA A 89 -20.47 -6.12 14.71
N VAL A 90 -20.54 -5.99 16.04
CA VAL A 90 -20.99 -7.02 16.97
C VAL A 90 -22.44 -7.45 16.68
N ARG A 91 -23.35 -6.51 16.43
CA ARG A 91 -24.73 -6.83 16.05
C ARG A 91 -24.82 -7.61 14.74
N ILE A 92 -24.00 -7.26 13.74
CA ILE A 92 -23.96 -8.00 12.47
C ILE A 92 -23.37 -9.40 12.69
N THR A 93 -22.33 -9.50 13.51
CA THR A 93 -21.65 -10.76 13.89
C THR A 93 -22.63 -11.76 14.49
N GLN A 94 -23.48 -11.33 15.43
CA GLN A 94 -24.54 -12.17 16.00
C GLN A 94 -25.47 -12.73 14.91
N ARG A 95 -25.97 -11.88 14.01
CA ARG A 95 -26.83 -12.30 12.89
C ARG A 95 -26.14 -13.28 11.94
N VAL A 96 -24.84 -13.11 11.71
CA VAL A 96 -24.05 -14.01 10.85
C VAL A 96 -23.92 -15.39 11.50
N LEU A 97 -23.61 -15.44 12.80
CA LEU A 97 -23.42 -16.69 13.54
C LEU A 97 -24.71 -17.51 13.70
N GLU A 98 -25.87 -16.85 13.72
CA GLU A 98 -27.19 -17.48 13.75
C GLU A 98 -27.56 -18.17 12.42
N ARG A 99 -26.83 -17.90 11.33
CA ARG A 99 -27.15 -18.46 10.01
C ARG A 99 -26.68 -19.91 9.92
N PRO A 100 -27.56 -20.84 9.48
CA PRO A 100 -27.16 -22.22 9.22
C PRO A 100 -26.00 -22.35 8.22
N SER A 101 -25.90 -21.41 7.26
CA SER A 101 -24.83 -21.40 6.27
C SER A 101 -23.45 -21.14 6.86
N PHE A 102 -23.34 -20.37 7.95
CA PHE A 102 -22.06 -20.13 8.62
C PHE A 102 -21.56 -21.42 9.29
N ALA A 103 -22.43 -22.09 10.07
CA ALA A 103 -22.11 -23.36 10.69
C ALA A 103 -21.76 -24.42 9.62
N ALA A 104 -22.55 -24.53 8.55
CA ALA A 104 -22.27 -25.43 7.43
C ALA A 104 -20.91 -25.11 6.77
N GLY A 105 -20.54 -23.83 6.68
CA GLY A 105 -19.22 -23.40 6.20
C GLY A 105 -18.08 -23.91 7.07
N LEU A 106 -18.19 -23.72 8.38
CA LEU A 106 -17.21 -24.19 9.35
C LEU A 106 -17.03 -25.72 9.24
N TYR A 107 -18.11 -26.49 9.20
CA TYR A 107 -18.04 -27.96 9.15
C TYR A 107 -17.43 -28.53 7.88
N ARG A 108 -17.38 -27.77 6.77
CA ARG A 108 -16.67 -28.23 5.56
C ARG A 108 -15.16 -28.30 5.76
N ALA A 109 -14.60 -27.51 6.69
CA ALA A 109 -13.16 -27.40 6.90
C ALA A 109 -12.39 -27.17 5.57
N ASP A 110 -12.97 -26.38 4.68
CA ASP A 110 -12.43 -26.10 3.34
C ASP A 110 -11.35 -25.01 3.38
N GLY A 111 -10.96 -24.49 2.21
CA GLY A 111 -9.95 -23.42 2.11
C GLY A 111 -10.28 -22.15 2.91
N MET A 112 -11.54 -21.95 3.33
CA MET A 112 -11.97 -20.82 4.15
C MET A 112 -12.01 -21.15 5.65
N PHE A 113 -11.51 -22.32 6.08
CA PHE A 113 -11.54 -22.73 7.49
C PHE A 113 -10.85 -21.73 8.41
N THR A 114 -9.68 -21.20 8.01
CA THR A 114 -8.95 -20.18 8.76
C THR A 114 -9.82 -18.96 9.07
N TYR A 115 -10.64 -18.52 8.12
CA TYR A 115 -11.51 -17.36 8.30
C TYR A 115 -12.63 -17.62 9.30
N HIS A 116 -13.13 -18.86 9.40
CA HIS A 116 -14.11 -19.24 10.42
C HIS A 116 -13.48 -19.23 11.83
N VAL A 117 -12.25 -19.76 11.98
CA VAL A 117 -11.53 -19.73 13.27
C VAL A 117 -11.28 -18.29 13.70
N TRP A 118 -10.81 -17.45 12.78
CA TRP A 118 -10.65 -16.01 12.97
C TRP A 118 -11.94 -15.32 13.41
N PHE A 119 -13.04 -15.58 12.70
CA PHE A 119 -14.33 -14.96 12.99
C PHE A 119 -14.85 -15.34 14.38
N LEU A 120 -14.72 -16.61 14.78
CA LEU A 120 -15.10 -17.07 16.12
C LEU A 120 -14.20 -16.47 17.21
N ALA A 121 -12.87 -16.43 16.98
CA ALA A 121 -11.93 -15.83 17.91
C ALA A 121 -12.25 -14.35 18.19
N LEU A 122 -12.48 -13.58 17.12
CA LEU A 122 -12.82 -12.16 17.24
C LEU A 122 -14.20 -11.93 17.85
N ALA A 123 -15.19 -12.75 17.49
CA ALA A 123 -16.53 -12.68 18.08
C ALA A 123 -16.47 -12.82 19.61
N GLU A 124 -15.75 -13.81 20.13
CA GLU A 124 -15.62 -13.99 21.58
C GLU A 124 -14.82 -12.87 22.24
N ARG A 125 -13.74 -12.39 21.59
CA ARG A 125 -12.94 -11.24 22.09
C ARG A 125 -13.76 -9.96 22.18
N LEU A 126 -14.77 -9.81 21.33
CA LEU A 126 -15.68 -8.67 21.29
C LEU A 126 -17.00 -8.94 22.05
N GLY A 127 -17.05 -10.00 22.87
CA GLY A 127 -18.17 -10.26 23.79
C GLY A 127 -19.35 -11.02 23.20
N VAL A 128 -19.22 -11.65 22.03
CA VAL A 128 -20.24 -12.51 21.42
C VAL A 128 -19.95 -13.97 21.75
N PRO A 129 -20.70 -14.61 22.66
CA PRO A 129 -20.45 -16.00 23.02
C PRO A 129 -20.85 -16.96 21.89
N VAL A 130 -19.97 -17.91 21.54
CA VAL A 130 -20.22 -18.92 20.51
C VAL A 130 -19.92 -20.38 20.94
N PRO A 131 -20.35 -20.86 22.12
CA PRO A 131 -19.84 -22.12 22.67
C PRO A 131 -20.00 -23.36 21.76
N PRO A 132 -21.14 -23.58 21.06
CA PRO A 132 -21.27 -24.73 20.17
C PRO A 132 -20.31 -24.68 18.98
N LEU A 133 -20.21 -23.51 18.31
CA LEU A 133 -19.32 -23.33 17.16
C LEU A 133 -17.85 -23.36 17.57
N ARG A 134 -17.51 -22.81 18.75
CA ARG A 134 -16.17 -22.92 19.35
C ARG A 134 -15.76 -24.38 19.52
N ARG A 135 -16.63 -25.23 20.10
CA ARG A 135 -16.34 -26.66 20.26
C ARG A 135 -16.17 -27.36 18.91
N ALA A 136 -16.99 -27.01 17.92
CA ALA A 136 -16.85 -27.54 16.57
C ALA A 136 -15.50 -27.15 15.92
N ALA A 137 -15.13 -25.88 16.00
CA ALA A 137 -13.84 -25.39 15.49
C ALA A 137 -12.65 -26.06 16.19
N GLN A 138 -12.71 -26.22 17.52
CA GLN A 138 -11.70 -26.94 18.27
C GLN A 138 -11.58 -28.41 17.81
N GLY A 139 -12.70 -29.12 17.67
CA GLY A 139 -12.68 -30.50 17.18
C GLY A 139 -12.10 -30.65 15.78
N LEU A 140 -12.34 -29.67 14.89
CA LEU A 140 -11.73 -29.62 13.56
C LEU A 140 -10.22 -29.36 13.63
N LEU A 141 -9.77 -28.44 14.48
CA LEU A 141 -8.33 -28.20 14.73
C LEU A 141 -7.64 -29.43 15.32
N ASP A 142 -8.28 -30.14 16.24
CA ASP A 142 -7.77 -31.37 16.84
C ASP A 142 -7.64 -32.49 15.80
N ALA A 143 -8.56 -32.53 14.82
CA ALA A 143 -8.50 -33.43 13.67
C ALA A 143 -7.47 -33.01 12.60
N GLY A 144 -6.75 -31.90 12.81
CA GLY A 144 -5.73 -31.40 11.89
C GLY A 144 -6.28 -30.62 10.69
N ALA A 145 -7.52 -30.10 10.80
CA ALA A 145 -8.07 -29.20 9.79
C ALA A 145 -7.19 -27.96 9.65
N ARG A 146 -6.70 -27.73 8.43
CA ARG A 146 -5.90 -26.58 8.06
C ARG A 146 -6.17 -26.25 6.59
N PRO A 147 -6.08 -24.98 6.19
CA PRO A 147 -6.06 -24.66 4.76
C PRO A 147 -4.87 -25.37 4.11
N THR A 148 -4.94 -25.59 2.80
CA THR A 148 -3.82 -26.12 2.00
C THR A 148 -2.62 -25.18 1.95
N ALA A 149 -2.69 -24.01 2.60
CA ALA A 149 -1.72 -22.93 2.48
C ALA A 149 -0.47 -23.16 3.34
N SER A 150 0.69 -23.20 2.68
CA SER A 150 2.01 -23.00 3.30
C SER A 150 2.28 -21.52 3.54
N GLY A 151 3.29 -21.21 4.37
CA GLY A 151 3.75 -19.83 4.57
C GLY A 151 2.77 -18.97 5.39
N VAL A 152 2.37 -17.82 4.85
CA VAL A 152 1.56 -16.81 5.58
C VAL A 152 0.21 -17.35 6.06
N GLY A 153 -0.43 -18.27 5.32
CA GLY A 153 -1.71 -18.85 5.74
C GLY A 153 -1.61 -19.75 6.97
N ALA A 154 -0.47 -20.41 7.18
CA ALA A 154 -0.21 -21.17 8.41
C ALA A 154 0.04 -20.24 9.60
N LEU A 155 0.77 -19.15 9.37
CA LEU A 155 0.97 -18.09 10.37
C LEU A 155 -0.36 -17.41 10.75
N GLU A 156 -1.22 -17.16 9.77
CA GLU A 156 -2.57 -16.62 9.97
C GLU A 156 -3.43 -17.54 10.83
N LEU A 157 -3.53 -18.84 10.48
CA LEU A 157 -4.30 -19.79 11.27
C LEU A 157 -3.74 -19.92 12.68
N ARG A 158 -2.42 -19.95 12.83
CA ARG A 158 -1.77 -19.98 14.14
C ARG A 158 -2.14 -18.75 14.97
N HIS A 159 -2.06 -17.56 14.37
CA HIS A 159 -2.47 -16.33 15.02
C HIS A 159 -3.94 -16.36 15.45
N ALA A 160 -4.85 -16.80 14.57
CA ALA A 160 -6.28 -16.90 14.89
C ALA A 160 -6.55 -17.89 16.04
N ALA A 161 -5.87 -19.03 16.04
CA ALA A 161 -5.95 -20.03 17.09
C ALA A 161 -5.47 -19.48 18.43
N ASP A 162 -4.29 -18.83 18.46
CA ASP A 162 -3.74 -18.20 19.66
C ASP A 162 -4.68 -17.09 20.18
N LEU A 163 -5.22 -16.25 19.28
CA LEU A 163 -6.17 -15.19 19.62
C LEU A 163 -7.43 -15.74 20.28
N GLY A 164 -7.99 -16.82 19.73
CA GLY A 164 -9.17 -17.50 20.27
C GLY A 164 -8.88 -18.46 21.43
N GLY A 165 -7.62 -18.67 21.81
CA GLY A 165 -7.24 -19.68 22.81
C GLY A 165 -7.64 -21.10 22.41
N PHE A 166 -7.58 -21.41 21.11
CA PHE A 166 -7.77 -22.76 20.58
C PHE A 166 -6.47 -23.56 20.72
N ALA A 167 -6.57 -24.85 21.04
CA ALA A 167 -5.43 -25.74 20.94
C ALA A 167 -5.19 -26.11 19.46
N ALA A 168 -3.99 -25.88 18.96
CA ALA A 168 -3.60 -26.20 17.59
C ALA A 168 -2.22 -26.87 17.55
N ALA A 169 -2.09 -28.00 18.26
CA ALA A 169 -0.81 -28.69 18.47
C ALA A 169 -0.11 -29.15 17.17
N HIS A 170 -0.87 -29.31 16.08
CA HIS A 170 -0.34 -29.68 14.77
C HIS A 170 0.30 -28.50 14.01
N LEU A 171 0.12 -27.26 14.47
CA LEU A 171 0.76 -26.08 13.90
C LEU A 171 2.05 -25.76 14.67
N PRO A 172 3.16 -25.44 13.97
CA PRO A 172 4.32 -24.88 14.62
C PRO A 172 3.97 -23.60 15.39
N ASP A 173 4.84 -23.21 16.31
CA ASP A 173 4.65 -21.94 17.02
C ASP A 173 4.81 -20.73 16.08
N ARG A 174 4.27 -19.59 16.52
CA ARG A 174 4.26 -18.34 15.76
C ARG A 174 5.68 -17.86 15.41
N ALA A 175 6.67 -18.08 16.27
CA ALA A 175 8.04 -17.64 16.05
C ALA A 175 8.70 -18.42 14.92
N TRP A 176 8.53 -19.74 14.92
CA TRP A 176 9.00 -20.62 13.85
C TRP A 176 8.34 -20.26 12.52
N LEU A 177 7.01 -20.08 12.51
CA LEU A 177 6.27 -19.74 11.28
C LEU A 177 6.69 -18.38 10.70
N ALA A 178 6.84 -17.36 11.55
CA ALA A 178 7.29 -16.04 11.11
C ALA A 178 8.72 -16.08 10.55
N ARG A 179 9.64 -16.81 11.20
CA ARG A 179 11.02 -16.98 10.72
C ARG A 179 11.06 -17.74 9.41
N HIS A 180 10.37 -18.87 9.34
CA HIS A 180 10.35 -19.71 8.14
C HIS A 180 9.73 -18.98 6.94
N TRP A 181 8.69 -18.17 7.18
CA TRP A 181 8.14 -17.29 6.16
C TRP A 181 9.19 -16.27 5.68
N LEU A 182 9.83 -15.56 6.62
CA LEU A 182 10.82 -14.52 6.33
C LEU A 182 12.03 -15.07 5.56
N ASP A 183 12.57 -16.21 6.00
CA ASP A 183 13.70 -16.90 5.35
C ASP A 183 13.35 -17.37 3.92
N GLY A 184 12.07 -17.64 3.65
CA GLY A 184 11.56 -18.04 2.34
C GLY A 184 11.14 -16.88 1.44
N GLN A 185 11.15 -15.63 1.91
CA GLN A 185 10.78 -14.48 1.09
C GLN A 185 11.96 -13.96 0.28
N HIS A 186 11.69 -13.54 -0.95
CA HIS A 186 12.58 -12.70 -1.72
C HIS A 186 12.12 -11.25 -1.56
N LEU A 187 12.92 -10.40 -0.94
CA LEU A 187 12.55 -9.00 -0.66
C LEU A 187 12.96 -8.05 -1.79
N ASP A 188 13.02 -8.56 -3.03
CA ASP A 188 13.36 -7.78 -4.21
C ASP A 188 12.12 -7.01 -4.69
N ALA A 189 12.11 -5.69 -4.47
CA ALA A 189 11.01 -4.80 -4.82
C ALA A 189 10.65 -4.79 -6.32
N PHE A 190 11.56 -5.25 -7.20
CA PHE A 190 11.31 -5.40 -8.63
C PHE A 190 10.55 -6.67 -8.99
N ARG A 191 10.63 -7.70 -8.15
CA ARG A 191 10.07 -9.04 -8.43
C ARG A 191 8.76 -9.31 -7.70
N LEU A 192 8.60 -8.71 -6.53
CA LEU A 192 7.41 -8.87 -5.71
C LEU A 192 6.17 -8.41 -6.47
N ASN A 193 5.16 -9.25 -6.65
CA ASN A 193 3.85 -8.84 -7.15
C ASN A 193 2.93 -8.34 -6.01
N ASP A 194 1.73 -7.88 -6.35
CA ASP A 194 0.77 -7.35 -5.36
C ASP A 194 0.37 -8.40 -4.31
N VAL A 195 0.19 -9.66 -4.71
CA VAL A 195 -0.17 -10.77 -3.80
C VAL A 195 0.96 -11.03 -2.80
N GLU A 196 2.21 -10.97 -3.24
CA GLU A 196 3.38 -11.15 -2.36
C GLU A 196 3.56 -9.96 -1.42
N CYS A 197 3.28 -8.73 -1.88
CA CYS A 197 3.27 -7.54 -1.02
C CYS A 197 2.20 -7.64 0.07
N TYR A 198 0.97 -8.09 -0.26
CA TYR A 198 -0.04 -8.41 0.76
C TYR A 198 0.41 -9.54 1.69
N GLY A 199 1.14 -10.53 1.16
CA GLY A 199 1.76 -11.57 1.98
C GLY A 199 2.71 -11.00 3.04
N ILE A 200 3.49 -9.97 2.70
CA ILE A 200 4.39 -9.25 3.62
C ILE A 200 3.61 -8.51 4.70
N THR A 201 2.58 -7.75 4.32
CA THR A 201 1.79 -6.96 5.29
C THR A 201 1.08 -7.88 6.27
N HIS A 202 0.39 -8.92 5.78
CA HIS A 202 -0.31 -9.89 6.59
C HIS A 202 0.62 -10.67 7.51
N ALA A 203 1.81 -11.09 7.04
CA ALA A 203 2.77 -11.78 7.88
C ALA A 203 3.24 -10.90 9.06
N ALA A 204 3.53 -9.62 8.82
CA ALA A 204 3.88 -8.68 9.88
C ALA A 204 2.73 -8.45 10.87
N PHE A 205 1.49 -8.32 10.37
CA PHE A 205 0.29 -8.18 11.20
C PHE A 205 0.10 -9.41 12.10
N TYR A 206 0.19 -10.62 11.56
CA TYR A 206 -0.05 -11.84 12.35
C TYR A 206 1.10 -12.16 13.30
N ALA A 207 2.34 -11.89 12.91
CA ALA A 207 3.52 -12.09 13.75
C ALA A 207 3.51 -11.18 14.99
N THR A 208 3.06 -9.94 14.84
CA THR A 208 2.96 -8.93 15.92
C THR A 208 1.60 -8.93 16.62
N GLY A 209 0.61 -9.61 16.07
CA GLY A 209 -0.79 -9.45 16.45
C GLY A 209 -1.25 -8.00 16.34
N PHE A 210 -0.97 -7.38 15.19
CA PHE A 210 -1.29 -5.98 14.90
C PHE A 210 -0.70 -5.05 15.98
N GLY A 211 0.55 -5.28 16.37
CA GLY A 211 1.26 -4.54 17.42
C GLY A 211 0.91 -4.93 18.86
N ALA A 212 0.07 -5.95 19.10
CA ALA A 212 -0.28 -6.39 20.46
C ALA A 212 0.91 -7.02 21.20
N ALA A 213 1.88 -7.54 20.46
CA ALA A 213 3.05 -8.21 20.99
C ALA A 213 4.29 -7.84 20.15
N PRO A 214 5.49 -7.86 20.76
CA PRO A 214 6.73 -7.79 20.01
C PRO A 214 6.77 -8.88 18.94
N CYS A 215 7.33 -8.57 17.78
CA CYS A 215 7.53 -9.58 16.75
C CYS A 215 8.53 -10.64 17.26
N PRO A 216 8.24 -11.95 17.09
CA PRO A 216 9.18 -13.00 17.47
C PRO A 216 10.44 -13.09 16.58
N VAL A 217 10.49 -12.29 15.51
CA VAL A 217 11.63 -12.17 14.59
C VAL A 217 11.97 -10.70 14.39
N ASP A 218 13.22 -10.43 14.01
CA ASP A 218 13.66 -9.08 13.66
C ASP A 218 13.02 -8.65 12.34
N LEU A 219 12.01 -7.78 12.42
CA LEU A 219 11.35 -7.21 11.24
C LEU A 219 12.12 -6.03 10.65
N THR A 220 13.18 -5.53 11.29
CA THR A 220 13.90 -4.36 10.78
C THR A 220 14.53 -4.63 9.41
N VAL A 221 14.79 -5.90 9.08
CA VAL A 221 15.20 -6.35 7.74
C VAL A 221 14.18 -6.01 6.65
N LEU A 222 12.91 -5.79 7.02
CA LEU A 222 11.85 -5.38 6.11
C LEU A 222 11.82 -3.87 5.86
N ASN A 223 12.43 -3.03 6.71
CA ASN A 223 12.25 -1.58 6.67
C ASN A 223 12.57 -0.99 5.29
N GLY A 224 13.77 -1.26 4.76
CA GLY A 224 14.17 -0.75 3.44
C GLY A 224 13.22 -1.18 2.32
N PRO A 225 13.01 -2.50 2.11
CA PRO A 225 12.09 -2.99 1.08
C PRO A 225 10.65 -2.50 1.25
N VAL A 226 10.11 -2.49 2.47
CA VAL A 226 8.72 -2.06 2.76
C VAL A 226 8.55 -0.57 2.56
N GLU A 227 9.47 0.28 2.99
CA GLU A 227 9.40 1.73 2.75
C GLU A 227 9.52 2.05 1.25
N LEU A 228 10.40 1.34 0.54
CA LEU A 228 10.55 1.47 -0.91
C LEU A 228 9.26 1.09 -1.65
N LEU A 229 8.65 -0.06 -1.30
CA LEU A 229 7.37 -0.50 -1.85
C LEU A 229 6.23 0.44 -1.48
N ALA A 230 6.14 0.88 -0.22
CA ALA A 230 5.14 1.84 0.23
C ALA A 230 5.21 3.13 -0.59
N GLY A 231 6.42 3.67 -0.79
CA GLY A 231 6.65 4.86 -1.61
C GLY A 231 6.20 4.64 -3.06
N ALA A 232 6.53 3.48 -3.64
CA ALA A 232 6.12 3.12 -4.99
C ALA A 232 4.59 3.02 -5.15
N TYR A 233 3.91 2.34 -4.24
CA TYR A 233 2.45 2.20 -4.27
C TYR A 233 1.72 3.52 -4.02
N LEU A 234 2.20 4.35 -3.08
CA LEU A 234 1.61 5.68 -2.84
C LEU A 234 1.78 6.61 -4.03
N ALA A 235 2.94 6.61 -4.68
CA ALA A 235 3.18 7.36 -5.91
C ALA A 235 2.30 6.87 -7.07
N ALA A 236 2.01 5.57 -7.11
CA ALA A 236 1.09 4.96 -8.06
C ALA A 236 -0.41 5.20 -7.74
N GLY A 237 -0.73 5.86 -6.62
CA GLY A 237 -2.11 6.10 -6.18
C GLY A 237 -2.77 4.90 -5.51
N ASN A 238 -2.02 3.83 -5.22
CA ASN A 238 -2.52 2.69 -4.46
C ASN A 238 -2.47 2.97 -2.96
N LEU A 239 -3.49 3.66 -2.47
CA LEU A 239 -3.60 3.98 -1.05
C LEU A 239 -3.88 2.75 -0.18
N ASP A 240 -4.40 1.68 -0.77
CA ASP A 240 -4.76 0.44 -0.08
C ASP A 240 -3.52 -0.28 0.44
N LEU A 241 -2.73 -0.80 -0.48
CA LEU A 241 -1.47 -1.48 -0.17
C LEU A 241 -0.42 -0.50 0.37
N GLY A 242 -0.47 0.77 -0.06
CA GLY A 242 0.36 1.84 0.50
C GLY A 242 0.13 2.02 2.00
N ALA A 243 -1.13 2.05 2.47
CA ALA A 243 -1.44 2.15 3.89
C ALA A 243 -0.97 0.92 4.67
N GLU A 244 -1.22 -0.29 4.16
CA GLU A 244 -0.76 -1.51 4.84
C GLU A 244 0.77 -1.61 4.96
N LEU A 245 1.50 -1.19 3.92
CA LEU A 245 2.96 -1.18 3.96
C LEU A 245 3.49 -0.11 4.93
N VAL A 246 2.81 1.04 5.06
CA VAL A 246 3.14 2.03 6.10
C VAL A 246 2.89 1.45 7.49
N ALA A 247 1.74 0.80 7.72
CA ALA A 247 1.46 0.08 8.96
C ALA A 247 2.52 -0.99 9.27
N THR A 248 2.98 -1.70 8.23
CA THR A 248 4.05 -2.70 8.34
C THR A 248 5.37 -2.07 8.76
N SER A 249 5.74 -0.92 8.18
CA SER A 249 6.94 -0.17 8.57
C SER A 249 6.88 0.31 10.02
N LEU A 250 5.71 0.81 10.47
CA LEU A 250 5.50 1.18 11.88
C LEU A 250 5.70 -0.01 12.83
N LEU A 251 5.21 -1.20 12.46
CA LEU A 251 5.40 -2.43 13.25
C LEU A 251 6.85 -2.93 13.23
N ALA A 252 7.59 -2.68 12.16
CA ALA A 252 8.94 -3.18 11.97
C ALA A 252 10.03 -2.27 12.57
N GLY A 253 9.86 -0.95 12.51
CA GLY A 253 10.87 0.03 12.93
C GLY A 253 10.33 1.28 13.61
N GLY A 254 9.01 1.40 13.80
CA GLY A 254 8.38 2.58 14.38
C GLY A 254 8.35 3.79 13.43
N THR A 255 8.30 4.98 14.01
CA THR A 255 8.07 6.22 13.25
C THR A 255 9.38 6.78 12.66
N THR A 256 9.54 6.66 11.35
CA THR A 256 10.65 7.25 10.56
C THR A 256 10.21 8.56 9.91
N ALA A 257 11.16 9.27 9.29
CA ALA A 257 10.81 10.42 8.45
C ALA A 257 9.92 9.98 7.26
N PHE A 258 10.22 8.82 6.68
CA PHE A 258 9.41 8.23 5.62
C PHE A 258 7.98 7.94 6.09
N THR A 259 7.78 7.23 7.22
CA THR A 259 6.42 6.90 7.66
C THR A 259 5.60 8.13 8.02
N ARG A 260 6.22 9.21 8.56
CA ARG A 260 5.56 10.52 8.72
C ARG A 260 5.14 11.13 7.39
N ALA A 261 6.00 11.12 6.39
CA ALA A 261 5.70 11.63 5.05
C ALA A 261 4.55 10.84 4.39
N ALA A 262 4.67 9.51 4.40
CA ALA A 262 3.69 8.59 3.84
C ALA A 262 2.33 8.72 4.53
N TRP A 263 2.32 8.80 5.87
CA TRP A 263 1.09 9.03 6.64
C TRP A 263 0.40 10.34 6.25
N ARG A 264 1.14 11.44 6.10
CA ARG A 264 0.56 12.71 5.63
C ARG A 264 -0.07 12.58 4.24
N ARG A 265 0.57 11.84 3.33
CA ARG A 265 0.06 11.61 1.97
C ARG A 265 -1.23 10.79 1.96
N ILE A 266 -1.29 9.75 2.80
CA ILE A 266 -2.46 8.89 2.96
C ILE A 266 -3.61 9.69 3.61
N ARG A 267 -3.33 10.42 4.70
CA ARG A 267 -4.27 11.32 5.38
C ARG A 267 -4.85 12.38 4.44
N GLY A 268 -4.02 12.98 3.60
CA GLY A 268 -4.46 13.99 2.63
C GLY A 268 -5.39 13.45 1.53
N ALA A 269 -5.54 12.13 1.40
CA ALA A 269 -6.45 11.50 0.45
C ALA A 269 -7.80 11.11 1.05
N GLN A 270 -7.98 11.27 2.36
CA GLN A 270 -9.28 11.02 3.00
C GLN A 270 -10.30 12.06 2.52
N HIS A 271 -11.46 11.58 2.09
CA HIS A 271 -12.59 12.43 1.71
C HIS A 271 -13.24 13.08 2.93
N GLU A 272 -14.03 14.14 2.71
CA GLU A 272 -14.79 14.82 3.77
C GLU A 272 -15.74 13.89 4.55
N ASP A 273 -16.27 12.85 3.89
CA ASP A 273 -17.15 11.85 4.52
C ASP A 273 -16.38 10.81 5.34
N GLY A 274 -15.05 10.86 5.37
CA GLY A 274 -14.16 9.95 6.10
C GLY A 274 -13.66 8.74 5.29
N ALA A 275 -14.20 8.51 4.09
CA ALA A 275 -13.75 7.42 3.22
C ALA A 275 -12.32 7.67 2.71
N VAL A 276 -11.56 6.60 2.49
CA VAL A 276 -10.30 6.65 1.74
C VAL A 276 -10.47 5.87 0.44
N PRO A 277 -10.24 6.48 -0.74
CA PRO A 277 -10.51 5.84 -2.01
C PRO A 277 -9.51 4.70 -2.27
N GLY A 278 -10.05 3.51 -2.55
CA GLY A 278 -9.24 2.37 -3.01
C GLY A 278 -8.86 2.48 -4.48
N PRO A 279 -8.07 1.54 -5.01
CA PRO A 279 -7.52 1.62 -6.37
C PRO A 279 -8.59 1.52 -7.48
N LEU A 280 -9.75 0.93 -7.16
CA LEU A 280 -10.89 0.84 -8.07
C LEU A 280 -11.82 2.07 -8.01
N TYR A 281 -11.65 2.95 -7.01
CA TYR A 281 -12.51 4.12 -6.91
C TYR A 281 -12.22 5.11 -8.04
N ARG A 282 -13.30 5.60 -8.65
CA ARG A 282 -13.33 6.66 -9.67
C ARG A 282 -14.43 7.65 -9.33
N ALA A 283 -14.05 8.92 -9.19
CA ALA A 283 -15.00 10.01 -8.92
C ALA A 283 -16.04 10.16 -10.04
N ALA A 284 -15.64 9.99 -11.30
CA ALA A 284 -16.53 10.04 -12.45
C ALA A 284 -17.63 8.97 -12.38
N ASP A 285 -17.30 7.74 -12.01
CA ASP A 285 -18.29 6.67 -11.87
C ASP A 285 -19.18 6.87 -10.64
N ALA A 286 -18.64 7.40 -9.54
CA ALA A 286 -19.45 7.81 -8.39
C ALA A 286 -20.51 8.84 -8.79
N ALA A 287 -20.13 9.85 -9.59
CA ALA A 287 -21.03 10.91 -10.07
C ALA A 287 -22.11 10.43 -11.04
N ARG A 288 -21.91 9.28 -11.70
CA ARG A 288 -22.87 8.67 -12.64
C ARG A 288 -23.92 7.79 -11.97
N THR A 289 -23.75 7.47 -10.69
CA THR A 289 -24.68 6.63 -9.92
C THR A 289 -25.55 7.51 -9.01
N THR A 290 -26.67 6.98 -8.53
CA THR A 290 -27.53 7.68 -7.56
C THR A 290 -27.99 6.76 -6.42
N GLY A 291 -28.36 7.35 -5.28
CA GLY A 291 -28.98 6.64 -4.16
C GLY A 291 -28.15 5.48 -3.61
N ASP A 292 -28.80 4.34 -3.37
CA ASP A 292 -28.15 3.13 -2.84
C ASP A 292 -27.03 2.60 -3.71
N THR A 293 -27.10 2.81 -5.04
CA THR A 293 -26.07 2.40 -5.99
C THR A 293 -24.77 3.19 -5.77
N THR A 294 -24.85 4.51 -5.55
CA THR A 294 -23.68 5.33 -5.21
C THR A 294 -23.05 4.90 -3.90
N ARG A 295 -23.90 4.65 -2.88
CA ARG A 295 -23.41 4.22 -1.57
C ARG A 295 -22.75 2.84 -1.65
N ALA A 296 -23.35 1.90 -2.36
CA ALA A 296 -22.76 0.59 -2.63
C ALA A 296 -21.44 0.68 -3.39
N TYR A 297 -21.35 1.56 -4.39
CA TYR A 297 -20.12 1.76 -5.17
C TYR A 297 -19.00 2.29 -4.30
N ARG A 298 -19.26 3.38 -3.57
CA ARG A 298 -18.31 3.96 -2.61
C ARG A 298 -17.89 2.93 -1.58
N PHE A 299 -18.82 2.18 -1.03
CA PHE A 299 -18.48 1.12 -0.09
C PHE A 299 -17.58 0.05 -0.73
N GLY A 300 -18.02 -0.54 -1.84
CA GLY A 300 -17.31 -1.63 -2.52
C GLY A 300 -15.91 -1.25 -3.04
N THR A 301 -15.62 0.04 -3.23
CA THR A 301 -14.33 0.53 -3.73
C THR A 301 -13.48 1.26 -2.69
N CYS A 302 -14.01 1.61 -1.51
CA CYS A 302 -13.28 2.35 -0.48
C CYS A 302 -13.16 1.62 0.86
N TYR A 303 -13.99 0.62 1.16
CA TYR A 303 -14.10 0.12 2.54
C TYR A 303 -12.80 -0.51 3.06
N HIS A 304 -12.13 -1.32 2.24
CA HIS A 304 -10.88 -1.99 2.63
C HIS A 304 -9.77 -0.98 2.90
N THR A 305 -9.59 -0.03 1.98
CA THR A 305 -8.61 1.06 2.12
C THR A 305 -8.91 1.95 3.33
N THR A 306 -10.20 2.15 3.65
CA THR A 306 -10.61 2.88 4.86
C THR A 306 -10.30 2.08 6.14
N ILE A 307 -10.40 0.75 6.12
CA ILE A 307 -9.97 -0.12 7.23
C ILE A 307 -8.44 -0.07 7.40
N ALA A 308 -7.68 -0.26 6.31
CA ALA A 308 -6.22 -0.18 6.33
C ALA A 308 -5.72 1.19 6.81
N PHE A 309 -6.39 2.27 6.38
CA PHE A 309 -6.18 3.61 6.88
C PHE A 309 -6.40 3.73 8.40
N ALA A 310 -7.55 3.28 8.90
CA ALA A 310 -7.88 3.37 10.32
C ALA A 310 -6.92 2.54 11.17
N LEU A 311 -6.52 1.35 10.69
CA LEU A 311 -5.49 0.53 11.32
C LEU A 311 -4.15 1.28 11.40
N THR A 312 -3.71 1.87 10.28
CA THR A 312 -2.48 2.66 10.21
C THR A 312 -2.52 3.84 11.17
N ALA A 313 -3.64 4.57 11.22
CA ALA A 313 -3.84 5.70 12.12
C ALA A 313 -3.74 5.28 13.59
N ALA A 314 -4.37 4.16 13.96
CA ALA A 314 -4.34 3.62 15.32
C ALA A 314 -2.91 3.27 15.74
N LEU A 315 -2.14 2.60 14.88
CA LEU A 315 -0.74 2.27 15.12
C LEU A 315 0.14 3.54 15.21
N PHE A 316 -0.11 4.52 14.35
CA PHE A 316 0.64 5.77 14.35
C PHE A 316 0.52 6.51 15.69
N HIS A 317 -0.70 6.61 16.22
CA HIS A 317 -0.96 7.21 17.54
C HIS A 317 -0.31 6.45 18.70
N GLU A 318 -0.14 5.14 18.59
CA GLU A 318 0.56 4.33 19.60
C GLU A 318 2.08 4.56 19.56
N THR A 319 2.62 4.89 18.38
CA THR A 319 4.07 5.11 18.17
C THR A 319 4.54 6.55 18.35
N GLU A 320 3.66 7.55 18.24
CA GLU A 320 4.03 8.94 18.51
C GLU A 320 4.26 9.14 20.02
N VAL A 321 5.53 9.30 20.39
CA VAL A 321 5.87 9.88 21.69
C VAL A 321 5.30 11.30 21.70
N PRO A 322 4.50 11.68 22.72
CA PRO A 322 3.96 13.03 22.79
C PRO A 322 5.08 14.05 22.61
N GLU A 323 4.91 14.99 21.68
CA GLU A 323 5.89 16.02 21.34
C GLU A 323 6.37 16.79 22.60
N THR A 324 5.53 16.83 23.63
CA THR A 324 5.80 17.38 24.96
C THR A 324 6.85 16.61 25.78
N ALA A 325 7.08 15.32 25.53
CA ALA A 325 8.10 14.51 26.20
C ALA A 325 9.51 14.68 25.59
N LEU A 326 9.61 15.28 24.40
CA LEU A 326 10.87 15.71 23.77
C LEU A 326 11.27 17.15 24.14
N GLY A 327 10.55 17.76 25.09
CA GLY A 327 10.82 19.09 25.61
C GLY A 327 12.26 19.25 26.08
N ASN A 328 12.98 20.16 25.40
CA ASN A 328 14.31 20.72 25.69
C ASN A 328 15.52 20.19 24.90
N VAL A 329 15.38 19.25 23.96
CA VAL A 329 16.49 18.88 23.04
C VAL A 329 16.26 19.35 21.60
N ALA A 330 15.00 19.55 21.18
CA ALA A 330 14.66 19.92 19.80
C ALA A 330 15.11 21.34 19.39
N GLY A 331 15.33 22.25 20.35
CA GLY A 331 15.71 23.64 20.06
C GLY A 331 17.11 23.83 19.44
N ALA A 332 17.95 22.79 19.40
CA ALA A 332 19.29 22.87 18.81
C ALA A 332 19.48 22.02 17.54
N ALA A 333 18.56 21.10 17.22
CA ALA A 333 18.70 20.17 16.08
C ALA A 333 17.77 20.51 14.89
N GLU A 334 16.73 21.32 15.09
CA GLU A 334 15.80 21.72 14.01
C GLU A 334 16.32 22.87 13.12
N ALA A 335 17.48 23.46 13.41
CA ALA A 335 17.99 24.61 12.66
C ALA A 335 18.81 24.28 11.39
N GLU A 336 19.27 23.03 11.18
CA GLU A 336 20.19 22.74 10.05
C GLU A 336 19.94 21.40 9.33
N THR A 337 18.85 20.68 9.61
CA THR A 337 18.48 19.50 8.81
C THR A 337 17.43 19.93 7.79
N PRO A 338 17.71 19.93 6.46
CA PRO A 338 16.71 20.27 5.46
C PRO A 338 15.48 19.38 5.65
N ASP A 339 14.29 19.98 5.62
CA ASP A 339 13.00 19.31 5.80
C ASP A 339 12.63 18.44 4.59
N ILE A 340 13.46 17.41 4.34
CA ILE A 340 13.28 16.35 3.33
C ILE A 340 11.87 15.75 3.43
N THR A 341 11.31 15.71 4.65
CA THR A 341 9.99 15.18 4.95
C THR A 341 8.86 16.02 4.38
N ARG A 342 8.97 17.36 4.36
CA ARG A 342 7.99 18.24 3.70
C ARG A 342 8.14 18.23 2.19
N PHE A 343 9.38 18.09 1.69
CA PHE A 343 9.66 18.11 0.25
C PHE A 343 9.40 16.78 -0.47
N ALA A 344 9.71 15.62 0.11
CA ALA A 344 9.29 14.32 -0.44
C ALA A 344 7.75 14.22 -0.47
N VAL A 345 7.07 14.81 0.51
CA VAL A 345 5.61 14.98 0.50
C VAL A 345 5.17 15.92 -0.62
N THR A 346 5.78 17.09 -0.81
CA THR A 346 5.43 17.99 -1.94
C THR A 346 5.68 17.33 -3.31
N ALA A 347 6.78 16.59 -3.47
CA ALA A 347 7.11 15.83 -4.67
C ALA A 347 6.10 14.70 -4.95
N LEU A 348 5.53 14.08 -3.92
CA LEU A 348 4.50 13.05 -4.04
C LEU A 348 3.06 13.61 -4.06
N SER A 349 2.87 14.89 -3.73
CA SER A 349 1.54 15.52 -3.56
C SER A 349 1.17 16.52 -4.67
N SER A 350 2.11 17.02 -5.46
CA SER A 350 1.83 18.06 -6.49
C SER A 350 1.46 17.49 -7.86
N GLY A 351 0.45 16.61 -7.88
CA GLY A 351 -0.28 16.21 -9.08
C GLY A 351 -1.13 17.33 -9.69
N ALA A 352 -0.62 18.56 -9.73
CA ALA A 352 -1.29 19.67 -10.39
C ALA A 352 -1.25 19.42 -11.91
N GLY A 353 -2.38 19.55 -12.59
CA GLY A 353 -2.45 19.58 -14.05
C GLY A 353 -1.82 20.87 -14.59
N TRP A 354 -0.87 20.76 -15.52
CA TRP A 354 -0.29 21.93 -16.20
C TRP A 354 -0.54 21.83 -17.69
N TRP A 355 -1.63 22.46 -18.14
CA TRP A 355 -1.61 23.19 -19.40
C TRP A 355 -1.96 24.65 -19.11
N SER A 356 -0.96 25.50 -19.21
CA SER A 356 -1.13 26.94 -19.41
C SER A 356 -0.20 27.37 -20.54
N PRO A 357 -0.64 28.26 -21.43
CA PRO A 357 0.16 28.72 -22.56
C PRO A 357 1.42 29.44 -22.07
N PRO A 358 2.52 29.40 -22.84
CA PRO A 358 3.79 29.97 -22.40
C PRO A 358 3.69 31.47 -22.11
N PRO A 359 4.34 31.97 -21.05
CA PRO A 359 4.43 33.40 -20.80
C PRO A 359 5.23 34.08 -21.92
N ARG A 360 4.85 35.32 -22.24
CA ARG A 360 5.56 36.15 -23.22
C ARG A 360 6.99 36.42 -22.73
N ALA A 361 7.92 36.42 -23.67
CA ALA A 361 9.34 36.65 -23.42
C ALA A 361 9.58 38.01 -22.74
N GLY A 362 10.29 37.97 -21.60
CA GLY A 362 10.91 39.15 -21.01
C GLY A 362 10.63 39.38 -19.53
N GLU A 363 11.10 38.49 -18.65
CA GLU A 363 11.58 38.86 -17.30
C GLU A 363 12.27 37.63 -16.66
N ALA A 364 13.58 37.72 -16.48
CA ALA A 364 14.39 36.71 -15.82
C ALA A 364 14.54 37.06 -14.34
N VAL A 365 13.74 36.43 -13.48
CA VAL A 365 14.02 36.33 -12.05
C VAL A 365 14.53 34.93 -11.77
N ARG A 366 15.81 34.82 -11.35
CA ARG A 366 16.41 33.59 -10.81
C ARG A 366 15.83 33.32 -9.42
N GLN A 367 14.61 32.79 -9.36
CA GLN A 367 14.12 32.10 -8.18
C GLN A 367 14.21 30.61 -8.45
N ALA A 368 14.87 29.88 -7.55
CA ALA A 368 14.83 28.42 -7.53
C ALA A 368 13.36 28.01 -7.39
N SER A 369 12.76 27.55 -8.48
CA SER A 369 11.42 26.96 -8.43
C SER A 369 11.51 25.69 -7.59
N PRO A 370 10.57 25.45 -6.64
CA PRO A 370 10.53 24.17 -5.94
C PRO A 370 10.43 23.03 -6.97
N PRO A 371 11.00 21.85 -6.69
CA PRO A 371 10.89 20.73 -7.60
C PRO A 371 9.40 20.46 -7.85
N PRO A 372 8.98 20.32 -9.12
CA PRO A 372 7.63 19.86 -9.42
C PRO A 372 7.44 18.47 -8.77
N GLY A 373 6.20 18.10 -8.51
CA GLY A 373 5.83 16.73 -8.19
C GLY A 373 6.53 15.77 -9.13
N LEU A 374 6.94 14.58 -8.65
CA LEU A 374 7.40 13.50 -9.51
C LEU A 374 6.44 13.46 -10.72
N PRO A 375 6.90 13.84 -11.93
CA PRO A 375 6.00 13.93 -13.06
C PRO A 375 5.41 12.57 -13.28
N LEU A 376 4.11 12.57 -13.52
CA LEU A 376 3.43 11.39 -14.02
C LEU A 376 4.09 10.87 -15.30
N PRO A 377 3.93 9.56 -15.58
CA PRO A 377 4.25 9.00 -16.89
C PRO A 377 3.39 9.71 -17.94
N GLY A 378 4.01 10.16 -19.03
CA GLY A 378 3.31 10.77 -20.14
C GLY A 378 4.14 11.80 -20.91
N ASN A 379 5.18 12.36 -20.28
CA ASN A 379 6.13 13.22 -20.97
C ASN A 379 7.59 12.87 -20.62
N PRO A 380 8.21 11.92 -21.36
CA PRO A 380 9.62 11.59 -21.23
C PRO A 380 10.55 12.81 -21.34
N ALA A 381 10.16 13.85 -22.10
CA ALA A 381 10.94 15.07 -22.20
C ALA A 381 10.96 15.86 -20.88
N ALA A 382 9.84 15.92 -20.15
CA ALA A 382 9.78 16.55 -18.83
C ALA A 382 10.63 15.80 -17.80
N LEU A 383 10.66 14.46 -17.86
CA LEU A 383 11.47 13.61 -16.99
C LEU A 383 12.97 13.73 -17.29
N ARG A 384 13.35 13.81 -18.58
CA ARG A 384 14.73 14.10 -18.99
C ARG A 384 15.17 15.50 -18.54
N GLU A 385 14.31 16.50 -18.69
CA GLU A 385 14.58 17.85 -18.20
C GLU A 385 14.80 17.86 -16.68
N ILE A 386 14.06 17.02 -15.97
CA ILE A 386 14.24 16.78 -14.54
C ILE A 386 15.56 16.12 -14.20
N ALA A 387 15.99 15.10 -14.95
CA ALA A 387 17.28 14.45 -14.72
C ALA A 387 18.45 15.43 -14.95
N VAL A 388 18.36 16.26 -15.99
CA VAL A 388 19.32 17.34 -16.26
C VAL A 388 19.31 18.38 -15.13
N ARG A 389 18.13 18.78 -14.65
CA ARG A 389 17.98 19.69 -13.51
C ARG A 389 18.50 19.09 -12.21
N ALA A 390 18.39 17.78 -12.02
CA ALA A 390 18.91 17.08 -10.84
C ALA A 390 20.44 17.08 -10.79
N GLY A 391 21.12 16.95 -11.94
CA GLY A 391 22.58 17.11 -12.03
C GLY A 391 23.06 18.55 -11.78
N ALA A 392 22.26 19.53 -12.18
CA ALA A 392 22.53 20.96 -11.96
C ALA A 392 21.96 21.51 -10.64
N ALA A 393 21.34 20.67 -9.81
CA ALA A 393 20.65 21.06 -8.60
C ALA A 393 21.61 21.52 -7.51
N ASP A 394 21.21 22.55 -6.75
CA ASP A 394 21.88 22.88 -5.49
C ASP A 394 21.63 21.81 -4.42
N GLY A 395 22.31 21.91 -3.27
CA GLY A 395 22.33 20.86 -2.25
C GLY A 395 20.94 20.36 -1.82
N THR A 396 19.98 21.27 -1.64
CA THR A 396 18.61 20.93 -1.21
C THR A 396 17.84 20.20 -2.31
N ALA A 397 17.93 20.69 -3.55
CA ALA A 397 17.26 20.05 -4.68
C ALA A 397 17.88 18.67 -5.00
N ARG A 398 19.21 18.53 -4.89
CA ARG A 398 19.92 17.25 -5.05
C ARG A 398 19.43 16.22 -4.03
N GLN A 399 19.38 16.60 -2.76
CA GLN A 399 18.90 15.72 -1.68
C GLN A 399 17.45 15.27 -1.88
N THR A 400 16.59 16.17 -2.39
CA THR A 400 15.19 15.85 -2.69
C THR A 400 15.08 14.79 -3.78
N TRP A 401 15.84 14.95 -4.86
CA TRP A 401 15.86 13.96 -5.93
C TRP A 401 16.40 12.62 -5.44
N SER A 402 17.48 12.63 -4.65
CA SER A 402 18.04 11.38 -4.10
C SER A 402 17.05 10.59 -3.25
N ALA A 403 16.09 11.27 -2.59
CA ALA A 403 15.08 10.62 -1.76
C ALA A 403 13.97 9.90 -2.56
N VAL A 404 13.83 10.18 -3.86
CA VAL A 404 12.70 9.68 -4.67
C VAL A 404 13.11 8.84 -5.88
N VAL A 405 14.39 8.85 -6.26
CA VAL A 405 14.89 8.13 -7.45
C VAL A 405 14.67 6.63 -7.32
N ASP A 406 14.96 6.03 -6.16
CA ASP A 406 14.81 4.58 -5.97
C ASP A 406 13.34 4.14 -6.13
N GLN A 407 12.39 4.89 -5.57
CA GLN A 407 10.95 4.63 -5.75
C GLN A 407 10.55 4.80 -7.22
N GLY A 408 11.04 5.84 -7.89
CA GLY A 408 10.80 6.08 -9.31
C GLY A 408 11.27 4.91 -10.19
N ILE A 409 12.45 4.37 -9.90
CA ILE A 409 13.02 3.20 -10.57
C ILE A 409 12.13 1.97 -10.33
N VAL A 410 11.72 1.69 -9.10
CA VAL A 410 10.82 0.56 -8.79
C VAL A 410 9.50 0.68 -9.54
N ILE A 411 8.89 1.87 -9.56
CA ILE A 411 7.64 2.12 -10.30
C ILE A 411 7.85 1.84 -11.79
N ALA A 412 8.94 2.33 -12.39
CA ALA A 412 9.23 2.16 -13.80
C ALA A 412 9.42 0.67 -14.16
N VAL A 413 10.20 -0.06 -13.37
CA VAL A 413 10.43 -1.50 -13.54
C VAL A 413 9.12 -2.28 -13.43
N ARG A 414 8.31 -2.04 -12.40
CA ARG A 414 7.04 -2.76 -12.17
C ARG A 414 6.00 -2.48 -13.26
N ARG A 415 6.07 -1.32 -13.91
CA ARG A 415 5.21 -0.96 -15.04
C ARG A 415 5.74 -1.46 -16.39
N GLY A 416 6.97 -1.96 -16.44
CA GLY A 416 7.66 -2.23 -17.71
C GLY A 416 7.91 -0.98 -18.54
N ASP A 417 7.95 0.21 -17.91
CA ASP A 417 8.16 1.49 -18.59
C ASP A 417 9.65 1.78 -18.71
N LEU A 418 10.25 1.27 -19.80
CA LEU A 418 11.68 1.38 -20.05
C LEU A 418 12.14 2.83 -20.32
N ASP A 419 11.26 3.68 -20.84
CA ASP A 419 11.55 5.10 -21.11
C ASP A 419 11.69 5.87 -19.78
N LEU A 420 10.74 5.64 -18.87
CA LEU A 420 10.78 6.17 -17.51
C LEU A 420 11.97 5.63 -16.72
N LEU A 421 12.25 4.33 -16.83
CA LEU A 421 13.39 3.69 -16.16
C LEU A 421 14.71 4.31 -16.59
N ALA A 422 14.91 4.47 -17.90
CA ALA A 422 16.11 5.09 -18.45
C ALA A 422 16.27 6.55 -17.95
N CYS A 423 15.19 7.32 -17.86
CA CYS A 423 15.23 8.68 -17.30
C CYS A 423 15.69 8.69 -15.83
N PHE A 424 15.19 7.77 -15.00
CA PHE A 424 15.61 7.69 -13.60
C PHE A 424 17.04 7.18 -13.44
N LEU A 425 17.53 6.31 -14.33
CA LEU A 425 18.93 5.87 -14.32
C LEU A 425 19.89 7.00 -14.70
N VAL A 426 19.50 7.88 -15.64
CA VAL A 426 20.25 9.13 -15.90
C VAL A 426 20.26 10.00 -14.65
N ALA A 427 19.12 10.22 -14.01
CA ALA A 427 19.06 11.00 -12.77
C ALA A 427 19.94 10.38 -11.67
N ALA A 428 19.91 9.06 -11.48
CA ALA A 428 20.78 8.35 -10.53
C ALA A 428 22.27 8.56 -10.83
N ALA A 429 22.66 8.55 -12.11
CA ALA A 429 24.04 8.81 -12.54
C ALA A 429 24.50 10.24 -12.23
N GLU A 430 23.62 11.23 -12.45
CA GLU A 430 23.90 12.64 -12.16
C GLU A 430 23.93 12.94 -10.65
N LEU A 431 23.11 12.21 -9.87
CA LEU A 431 22.99 12.35 -8.42
C LEU A 431 24.00 11.51 -7.64
N ASP A 432 24.84 10.77 -8.33
CA ASP A 432 25.83 9.87 -7.76
C ASP A 432 25.25 8.74 -6.88
N LEU A 433 24.13 8.18 -7.34
CA LEU A 433 23.37 7.15 -6.62
C LEU A 433 23.56 5.76 -7.23
N LEU A 434 24.40 5.60 -8.26
CA LEU A 434 24.57 4.31 -8.94
C LEU A 434 25.16 3.21 -8.06
N ALA A 435 25.83 3.58 -6.97
CA ALA A 435 26.31 2.65 -5.96
C ALA A 435 25.18 2.09 -5.05
N HIS A 436 24.00 2.70 -5.07
CA HIS A 436 22.84 2.16 -4.36
C HIS A 436 22.40 0.84 -5.00
N SER A 437 21.82 -0.05 -4.19
CA SER A 437 21.39 -1.36 -4.66
C SER A 437 20.27 -1.29 -5.70
N VAL A 438 19.36 -0.33 -5.58
CA VAL A 438 18.19 -0.18 -6.48
C VAL A 438 18.62 0.27 -7.89
N PRO A 439 19.37 1.37 -8.09
CA PRO A 439 19.88 1.76 -9.40
C PRO A 439 20.79 0.70 -10.02
N ALA A 440 21.69 0.08 -9.24
CA ALA A 440 22.56 -0.98 -9.75
C ALA A 440 21.76 -2.17 -10.30
N ALA A 441 20.76 -2.66 -9.55
CA ALA A 441 19.89 -3.73 -10.00
C ALA A 441 19.02 -3.30 -11.21
N ALA A 442 18.62 -2.03 -11.28
CA ALA A 442 17.87 -1.48 -12.40
C ALA A 442 18.68 -1.35 -13.68
N VAL A 443 19.98 -1.05 -13.61
CA VAL A 443 20.88 -1.11 -14.78
C VAL A 443 20.93 -2.54 -15.33
N ALA A 444 21.06 -3.54 -14.46
CA ALA A 444 21.05 -4.94 -14.86
C ALA A 444 19.70 -5.35 -15.46
N TYR A 445 18.59 -4.91 -14.86
CA TYR A 445 17.24 -5.12 -15.41
C TYR A 445 17.11 -4.50 -16.79
N LEU A 446 17.47 -3.22 -16.97
CA LEU A 446 17.39 -2.51 -18.24
C LEU A 446 18.22 -3.24 -19.31
N ALA A 447 19.45 -3.65 -18.99
CA ALA A 447 20.30 -4.42 -19.91
C ALA A 447 19.65 -5.73 -20.35
N ALA A 448 18.96 -6.43 -19.44
CA ALA A 448 18.24 -7.66 -19.75
C ALA A 448 17.00 -7.45 -20.65
N GLN A 449 16.52 -6.22 -20.82
CA GLN A 449 15.41 -5.90 -21.75
C GLN A 449 15.86 -5.69 -23.19
N GLN A 450 17.17 -5.69 -23.46
CA GLN A 450 17.70 -5.54 -24.82
C GLN A 450 17.31 -6.75 -25.67
N GLN A 451 16.78 -6.49 -26.86
CA GLN A 451 16.41 -7.52 -27.83
C GLN A 451 17.66 -8.05 -28.55
N PRO A 452 17.61 -9.23 -29.19
CA PRO A 452 18.76 -9.82 -29.88
C PRO A 452 19.37 -8.96 -31.00
N ASP A 453 18.60 -8.06 -31.60
CA ASP A 453 19.07 -7.10 -32.62
C ASP A 453 19.62 -5.78 -32.02
N GLY A 454 19.71 -5.71 -30.69
CA GLY A 454 20.25 -4.57 -29.95
C GLY A 454 19.23 -3.49 -29.60
N GLY A 455 18.01 -3.55 -30.14
CA GLY A 455 16.94 -2.57 -29.85
C GLY A 455 16.23 -2.82 -28.52
N PHE A 456 15.44 -1.85 -28.07
CA PHE A 456 14.57 -1.95 -26.89
C PHE A 456 13.09 -1.83 -27.26
N GLY A 457 12.21 -2.57 -26.58
CA GLY A 457 10.76 -2.60 -26.82
C GLY A 457 10.27 -3.94 -27.38
N VAL A 458 9.05 -3.95 -27.93
CA VAL A 458 8.43 -5.16 -28.51
C VAL A 458 9.27 -5.69 -29.69
N PRO A 459 9.51 -7.01 -29.79
CA PRO A 459 10.22 -7.59 -30.93
C PRO A 459 9.58 -7.20 -32.26
N ALA A 460 10.40 -6.86 -33.26
CA ALA A 460 9.91 -6.46 -34.59
C ALA A 460 9.13 -7.57 -35.33
N ALA A 461 9.28 -8.82 -34.90
CA ALA A 461 8.58 -9.96 -35.49
C ALA A 461 7.09 -10.04 -35.14
N ASP A 462 6.67 -9.37 -34.06
CA ASP A 462 5.32 -9.56 -33.46
C ASP A 462 4.33 -8.43 -33.80
N VAL A 463 4.75 -7.43 -34.58
CA VAL A 463 3.98 -6.20 -34.81
C VAL A 463 4.28 -5.59 -36.17
N ASP A 464 3.34 -4.78 -36.70
CA ASP A 464 3.52 -4.02 -37.94
C ASP A 464 4.78 -3.13 -37.84
N PRO A 465 5.83 -3.40 -38.62
CA PRO A 465 7.10 -2.67 -38.52
C PRO A 465 6.93 -1.17 -38.70
N LEU A 466 6.04 -0.72 -39.59
CA LEU A 466 5.89 0.69 -39.93
C LEU A 466 5.25 1.50 -38.79
N ALA A 467 4.38 0.88 -37.99
CA ALA A 467 3.74 1.52 -36.87
C ALA A 467 4.64 1.57 -35.61
N HIS A 468 5.54 0.59 -35.45
CA HIS A 468 6.32 0.41 -34.22
C HIS A 468 7.77 0.88 -34.30
N GLU A 469 8.35 0.99 -35.50
CA GLU A 469 9.73 1.44 -35.69
C GLU A 469 10.06 2.81 -35.06
N PRO A 470 9.20 3.85 -35.16
CA PRO A 470 9.49 5.14 -34.53
C PRO A 470 9.52 5.06 -33.00
N VAL A 471 8.59 4.32 -32.39
CA VAL A 471 8.51 4.13 -30.93
C VAL A 471 9.72 3.36 -30.44
N ARG A 472 10.09 2.28 -31.14
CA ARG A 472 11.24 1.44 -30.84
C ARG A 472 12.56 2.20 -30.96
N THR A 473 12.71 3.01 -32.01
CA THR A 473 13.91 3.84 -32.24
C THR A 473 14.07 4.85 -31.12
N ARG A 474 13.00 5.58 -30.77
CA ARG A 474 13.01 6.53 -29.65
C ARG A 474 13.38 5.84 -28.34
N LEU A 475 12.73 4.73 -28.03
CA LEU A 475 12.98 4.00 -26.79
C LEU A 475 14.42 3.49 -26.70
N THR A 476 14.93 2.95 -27.81
CA THR A 476 16.32 2.49 -27.91
C THR A 476 17.29 3.65 -27.65
N ALA A 477 17.04 4.82 -28.24
CA ALA A 477 17.86 6.01 -27.98
C ALA A 477 17.83 6.42 -26.49
N THR A 478 16.66 6.44 -25.84
CA THR A 478 16.59 6.73 -24.39
C THR A 478 17.41 5.75 -23.57
N CYS A 479 17.32 4.44 -23.87
CA CYS A 479 18.05 3.42 -23.11
C CYS A 479 19.57 3.56 -23.30
N LEU A 480 20.02 3.89 -24.52
CA LEU A 480 21.44 4.16 -24.80
C LEU A 480 21.94 5.41 -24.07
N ASP A 481 21.14 6.48 -24.01
CA ASP A 481 21.47 7.69 -23.24
C ASP A 481 21.67 7.34 -21.75
N ALA A 482 20.83 6.48 -21.19
CA ALA A 482 20.97 6.00 -19.81
C ALA A 482 22.26 5.19 -19.59
N PHE A 483 22.60 4.25 -20.48
CA PHE A 483 23.87 3.52 -20.38
C PHE A 483 25.07 4.44 -20.51
N ALA A 484 25.01 5.44 -21.39
CA ALA A 484 26.08 6.42 -21.54
C ALA A 484 26.28 7.24 -20.25
N ALA A 485 25.20 7.69 -19.61
CA ALA A 485 25.25 8.38 -18.33
C ALA A 485 25.83 7.50 -17.22
N VAL A 486 25.39 6.25 -17.12
CA VAL A 486 25.90 5.25 -16.16
C VAL A 486 27.40 4.99 -16.34
N LEU A 487 27.85 4.76 -17.58
CA LEU A 487 29.26 4.53 -17.89
C LEU A 487 30.13 5.77 -17.61
N SER A 488 29.60 6.96 -17.91
CA SER A 488 30.28 8.23 -17.62
C SER A 488 30.47 8.41 -16.11
N ALA A 489 29.43 8.18 -15.32
CA ALA A 489 29.50 8.23 -13.86
C ALA A 489 30.47 7.21 -13.28
N ALA A 490 30.44 5.95 -13.74
CA ALA A 490 31.36 4.91 -13.30
C ALA A 490 32.84 5.26 -13.58
N ARG A 491 33.13 5.92 -14.70
CA ARG A 491 34.50 6.35 -15.04
C ARG A 491 35.02 7.45 -14.12
N ARG A 492 34.17 8.38 -13.67
CA ARG A 492 34.56 9.45 -12.73
C ARG A 492 35.09 8.86 -11.41
N HIS A 493 34.44 7.81 -10.91
CA HIS A 493 34.84 7.10 -9.69
C HIS A 493 36.15 6.31 -9.79
N VAL A 494 36.60 5.96 -11.00
CA VAL A 494 37.87 5.23 -11.19
C VAL A 494 39.07 6.18 -11.24
N THR A 495 38.83 7.45 -11.61
CA THR A 495 39.89 8.46 -11.75
C THR A 495 40.17 9.26 -10.49
N GLU A 496 39.26 9.24 -9.53
CA GLU A 496 39.43 9.77 -8.17
C GLU A 496 40.04 8.71 -7.24
#